data_AF-A0AAV0WP09-F1
#
_entry.id   AF-A0AAV0WP09-F1
#
_cell.length_a   1.000
_cell.length_b   1.000
_cell.length_c   1.000
_cell.angle_alpha   90.00
_cell.angle_beta   90.00
_cell.angle_gamma   90.00
#
_symmetry.space_group_name_H-M   'P 1'
#
loop_
_entity.id
_entity.type
_entity.pdbx_description
1 polymer ?
#
loop_
_entity_poly.entity_id
_entity_poly.type
_entity_poly.pdbx_seq_one_letter_code
_entity_poly.pdbx_strand_id
1 'polypeptide(L)'
;MRANTSCKNTVYDILYGNVTSKVMEYGKIKEDEAGQTFETMTKLKVKSCGLFIDKDISYLAASPDGLIIGENAIIEIKFLFSKRLFTHLRPYCK
;
A
#
# COMPACT_ATOMS: atom_id res chain seq x y z
N MET A 1 -3.96 -13.86 -21.23
CA MET A 1 -5.30 -14.47 -21.31
C MET A 1 -5.64 -14.63 -22.78
N ARG A 2 -5.92 -15.85 -23.28
CA ARG A 2 -6.30 -16.02 -24.70
C ARG A 2 -7.69 -15.40 -24.91
N ALA A 3 -7.95 -14.85 -26.10
CA ALA A 3 -9.20 -14.13 -26.40
C ALA A 3 -10.48 -14.93 -26.09
N ASN A 4 -10.41 -16.27 -26.12
CA ASN A 4 -11.55 -17.17 -25.99
C ASN A 4 -11.55 -17.97 -24.68
N THR A 5 -10.64 -17.69 -23.75
CA THR A 5 -10.62 -18.38 -22.44
C THR A 5 -11.58 -17.67 -21.49
N SER A 6 -12.55 -18.43 -20.95
CA SER A 6 -13.49 -17.90 -19.95
C SER A 6 -12.75 -17.33 -18.73
N CYS A 7 -13.12 -16.12 -18.32
CA CYS A 7 -12.59 -15.48 -17.11
C CYS A 7 -13.18 -16.03 -15.80
N LYS A 8 -14.07 -17.03 -15.88
CA LYS A 8 -14.78 -17.60 -14.72
C LYS A 8 -13.84 -17.97 -13.57
N ASN A 9 -12.75 -18.68 -13.85
CA ASN A 9 -11.81 -19.10 -12.80
C ASN A 9 -11.05 -17.90 -12.22
N THR A 10 -10.64 -16.95 -13.05
CA THR A 10 -9.98 -15.72 -12.58
C THR A 10 -10.90 -14.90 -11.69
N VAL A 11 -12.17 -14.73 -12.06
CA VAL A 11 -13.16 -14.03 -11.23
C VAL A 11 -13.38 -14.78 -9.92
N TYR A 12 -13.49 -16.10 -9.98
CA TYR A 12 -13.63 -16.94 -8.79
C TYR A 12 -12.42 -16.79 -7.84
N ASP A 13 -11.21 -16.83 -8.37
CA ASP A 13 -9.98 -16.68 -7.59
C ASP A 13 -9.83 -15.26 -7.01
N ILE A 14 -10.29 -14.21 -7.70
CA ILE A 14 -10.29 -12.85 -7.17
C ILE A 14 -11.29 -12.70 -6.01
N LEU A 15 -12.49 -13.25 -6.15
CA LEU A 15 -13.56 -13.10 -5.17
C LEU A 15 -13.41 -14.02 -3.95
N TYR A 16 -12.86 -15.22 -4.15
CA TYR A 16 -12.85 -16.29 -3.15
C TYR A 16 -11.46 -16.87 -2.88
N GLY A 17 -10.44 -16.48 -3.65
CA GLY A 17 -9.07 -16.91 -3.43
C GLY A 17 -8.48 -16.28 -2.17
N ASN A 18 -7.56 -17.01 -1.53
CA ASN A 18 -6.79 -16.50 -0.39
C ASN A 18 -5.35 -16.30 -0.83
N VAL A 19 -4.98 -15.06 -1.14
CA VAL A 19 -3.61 -14.69 -1.47
C VAL A 19 -2.97 -14.07 -0.24
N THR A 20 -2.35 -14.90 0.57
CA THR A 20 -1.56 -14.48 1.73
C THR A 20 -0.15 -15.02 1.61
N SER A 21 0.83 -14.15 1.84
CA SER A 21 2.24 -14.53 1.86
C SER A 21 2.90 -14.01 3.13
N LYS A 22 3.98 -14.67 3.56
CA LYS A 22 4.77 -14.24 4.74
C LYS A 22 5.27 -12.80 4.61
N VAL A 23 5.54 -12.34 3.39
CA VAL A 23 6.00 -10.96 3.13
C VAL A 23 4.86 -9.96 3.36
N MET A 24 3.64 -10.28 2.94
CA MET A 24 2.47 -9.43 3.18
C MET A 24 2.11 -9.37 4.67
N GLU A 25 2.15 -10.50 5.36
CA GLU A 25 1.91 -10.55 6.80
C GLU A 25 2.96 -9.72 7.56
N TYR A 26 4.23 -9.83 7.18
CA TYR A 26 5.29 -9.03 7.76
C TYR A 26 5.11 -7.54 7.51
N GLY A 27 4.72 -7.14 6.29
CA GLY A 27 4.42 -5.74 5.96
C GLY A 27 3.31 -5.18 6.86
N LYS A 28 2.19 -5.90 6.99
CA LYS A 28 1.06 -5.51 7.84
C LYS A 28 1.46 -5.28 9.30
N ILE A 29 2.29 -6.17 9.86
CA ILE A 29 2.75 -6.05 11.27
C ILE A 29 3.66 -4.83 11.45
N LYS A 30 4.42 -4.45 10.41
CA LYS A 30 5.42 -3.38 10.48
C LYS A 30 4.93 -2.00 10.06
N GLU A 31 3.74 -1.90 9.49
CA GLU A 31 3.16 -0.66 8.98
C GLU A 31 3.01 0.39 10.08
N ASP A 32 2.42 0.02 11.22
CA ASP A 32 2.21 0.93 12.36
C ASP A 32 3.53 1.46 12.94
N GLU A 33 4.53 0.59 13.08
CA GLU A 33 5.86 0.96 13.58
C GLU A 33 6.58 1.93 12.62
N ALA A 34 6.43 1.70 11.32
CA ALA A 34 6.98 2.57 10.29
C ALA A 34 6.31 3.95 10.28
N GLY A 35 4.98 4.00 10.48
CA GLY A 35 4.24 5.26 10.61
C GLY A 35 4.72 6.08 11.81
N GLN A 36 4.88 5.46 12.99
CA GLN A 36 5.41 6.13 14.19
C GLN A 36 6.84 6.63 13.99
N THR A 37 7.66 5.85 13.30
CA THR A 37 9.04 6.23 12.95
C THR A 37 9.05 7.45 12.03
N PHE A 38 8.20 7.47 11.01
CA PHE A 38 8.03 8.62 10.11
C PHE A 38 7.62 9.89 10.87
N GLU A 39 6.63 9.81 11.77
CA GLU A 39 6.22 10.96 12.58
C GLU A 39 7.36 11.48 13.45
N THR A 40 8.14 10.57 14.04
CA THR A 40 9.26 10.92 14.93
C THR A 40 10.38 11.63 14.17
N MET A 41 10.69 11.16 12.95
CA MET A 41 11.74 11.70 12.10
C MET A 41 11.38 13.04 11.45
N THR A 42 10.14 13.17 10.96
CA THR A 42 9.70 14.35 10.19
C THR A 42 9.00 15.41 11.04
N LYS A 43 8.57 15.06 12.25
CA LYS A 43 7.70 15.86 13.12
C LYS A 43 6.32 16.15 12.52
N LEU A 44 5.96 15.50 11.42
CA LEU A 44 4.63 15.55 10.83
C LEU A 44 3.73 14.51 11.48
N LYS A 45 2.44 14.82 11.60
CA LYS A 45 1.45 13.88 12.13
C LYS A 45 0.72 13.16 11.02
N VAL A 46 0.53 11.87 11.18
CA VAL A 46 -0.15 10.98 10.23
C VAL A 46 -1.49 10.57 10.81
N LYS A 47 -2.54 10.71 10.02
CA LYS A 47 -3.89 10.27 10.35
C LYS A 47 -4.21 9.01 9.56
N SER A 48 -4.56 7.94 10.26
CA SER A 48 -5.13 6.73 9.65
C SER A 48 -6.41 7.05 8.88
N CYS A 49 -6.58 6.40 7.73
CA CYS A 49 -7.72 6.60 6.85
C CYS A 49 -8.25 5.28 6.31
N GLY A 50 -9.46 5.34 5.76
CA GLY A 50 -10.09 4.22 5.07
C GLY A 50 -10.04 4.40 3.56
N LEU A 51 -11.00 3.78 2.88
CA LEU A 51 -11.16 3.85 1.44
C LEU A 51 -11.71 5.22 0.99
N PHE A 52 -11.02 5.85 0.05
CA PHE A 52 -11.50 7.01 -0.70
C PHE A 52 -11.99 6.56 -2.07
N ILE A 53 -13.20 6.97 -2.43
CA ILE A 53 -13.79 6.71 -3.75
C ILE A 53 -13.67 8.00 -4.56
N ASP A 54 -13.29 7.88 -5.83
CA ASP A 54 -13.26 9.00 -6.75
C ASP A 54 -14.68 9.55 -6.96
N LYS A 55 -14.80 10.89 -6.95
CA LYS A 55 -16.11 11.57 -6.99
C LYS A 55 -16.80 11.42 -8.36
N ASP A 56 -16.02 11.35 -9.43
CA ASP A 56 -16.52 11.31 -10.81
C ASP A 56 -16.54 9.87 -11.34
N ILE A 57 -15.62 9.02 -10.86
CA ILE A 57 -15.44 7.62 -11.29
C ILE A 57 -15.71 6.69 -10.11
N SER A 58 -16.97 6.37 -9.84
CA SER A 58 -17.38 5.67 -8.61
C SER A 58 -16.80 4.24 -8.42
N TYR A 59 -16.25 3.63 -9.47
CA TYR A 59 -15.57 2.32 -9.39
C TYR A 59 -14.05 2.44 -9.15
N LEU A 60 -13.51 3.66 -9.09
CA LEU A 60 -12.12 3.93 -8.77
C LEU A 60 -12.00 4.33 -7.29
N ALA A 61 -11.13 3.66 -6.56
CA ALA A 61 -10.91 3.93 -5.15
C ALA A 61 -9.45 3.67 -4.74
N ALA A 62 -9.01 4.34 -3.68
CA ALA A 62 -7.69 4.16 -3.08
C ALA A 62 -7.77 4.22 -1.55
N SER A 63 -6.90 3.47 -0.88
CA SER A 63 -6.76 3.49 0.58
C SER A 63 -5.30 3.78 0.89
N PRO A 64 -4.88 5.06 0.99
CA PRO A 64 -3.52 5.38 1.39
C PRO A 64 -3.28 4.90 2.82
N ASP A 65 -2.02 4.63 3.16
CA ASP A 65 -1.64 4.15 4.50
C ASP A 65 -1.84 5.26 5.56
N GLY A 66 -1.75 6.53 5.13
CA GLY A 66 -2.13 7.65 5.99
C GLY A 66 -2.17 9.00 5.27
N LEU A 67 -2.83 9.96 5.92
CA LEU A 67 -2.87 11.36 5.51
C LEU A 67 -1.98 12.20 6.41
N ILE A 68 -1.21 13.12 5.83
CA ILE A 68 -0.36 14.03 6.60
C ILE A 68 -1.20 15.22 7.07
N ILE A 69 -1.31 15.44 8.38
CA ILE A 69 -2.10 16.53 8.95
C ILE A 69 -1.39 17.86 8.69
N GLY A 70 -2.12 18.80 8.10
CA GLY A 70 -1.61 20.14 7.77
C GLY A 70 -0.94 20.24 6.40
N GLU A 71 -0.80 19.12 5.70
CA GLU A 71 -0.22 19.05 4.36
C GLU A 71 -1.22 18.45 3.37
N ASN A 72 -1.13 18.85 2.10
CA ASN A 72 -1.88 18.19 1.02
C ASN A 72 -1.09 16.99 0.48
N ALA A 73 -0.78 16.03 1.37
CA ALA A 73 0.09 14.90 1.09
C ALA A 73 -0.37 13.62 1.79
N ILE A 74 0.02 12.48 1.21
CA ILE A 74 -0.25 11.13 1.72
C ILE A 74 1.06 10.41 2.00
N ILE A 75 1.00 9.37 2.83
CA ILE A 75 2.09 8.42 3.04
C ILE A 75 1.71 7.04 2.48
N GLU A 76 2.70 6.39 1.86
CA GLU A 76 2.65 5.00 1.39
C GLU A 76 3.91 4.29 1.89
N ILE A 77 3.73 3.28 2.73
CA ILE A 77 4.76 2.53 3.44
C ILE A 77 5.00 1.21 2.71
N LYS A 78 6.26 0.95 2.35
CA LYS A 78 6.64 -0.30 1.69
C LYS A 78 7.73 -1.03 2.45
N PHE A 79 7.41 -2.24 2.90
CA PHE A 79 8.38 -3.12 3.53
C PHE A 79 8.92 -4.16 2.54
N LEU A 80 10.22 -4.09 2.26
CA LEU A 80 10.89 -4.96 1.31
C LEU A 80 11.57 -6.10 2.07
N PHE A 81 11.15 -7.35 1.81
CA PHE A 81 11.72 -8.53 2.48
C PHE A 81 13.18 -8.86 2.06
N SER A 82 13.66 -8.29 0.94
CA SER A 82 15.02 -8.53 0.44
C SER A 82 15.81 -7.25 0.22
N LYS A 83 17.06 -7.25 0.71
CA LYS A 83 18.03 -6.14 0.60
C LYS A 83 18.37 -5.76 -0.86
N ARG A 84 18.04 -6.61 -1.84
CA ARG A 84 18.40 -6.40 -3.26
C ARG A 84 17.66 -5.23 -3.91
N LEU A 85 16.48 -4.84 -3.42
CA LEU A 85 15.78 -3.65 -3.93
C LEU A 85 16.30 -2.34 -3.32
N PHE A 86 16.89 -2.40 -2.12
CA PHE A 86 17.33 -1.21 -1.37
C PHE A 86 18.52 -0.49 -2.02
N THR A 87 19.27 -1.18 -2.89
CA THR A 87 20.42 -0.60 -3.60
C THR A 87 20.00 0.36 -4.73
N HIS A 88 18.79 0.24 -5.28
CA HIS A 88 18.29 1.13 -6.34
C HIS A 88 17.57 2.39 -5.82
N LEU A 89 17.14 2.42 -4.56
CA LEU A 89 16.43 3.57 -3.97
C LEU A 89 17.33 4.57 -3.23
N ARG A 90 18.62 4.26 -3.05
CA ARG A 90 19.60 5.18 -2.40
C ARG A 90 19.77 6.56 -3.05
N PRO A 91 19.65 6.77 -4.37
CA PRO A 91 19.93 8.10 -4.93
C PRO A 91 18.86 9.15 -4.60
N TYR A 92 17.72 8.78 -4.01
CA TYR A 92 16.60 9.69 -3.73
C TYR A 92 16.40 10.01 -2.24
N CYS A 93 17.15 9.39 -1.33
CA CYS A 93 17.26 9.81 0.08
C CYS A 93 18.60 10.55 0.26
N LYS A 94 18.61 11.86 0.02
CA LYS A 94 19.65 12.78 0.48
C LYS A 94 18.99 13.97 1.16
#